data_AF-A0A4R2NFL7-F1
#
_entry.id   AF-A0A4R2NFL7-F1
#
_cell.length_a   1.000
_cell.length_b   1.000
_cell.length_c   1.000
_cell.angle_alpha   90.00
_cell.angle_beta   90.00
_cell.angle_gamma   90.00
#
_symmetry.space_group_name_H-M   'P 1'
#
loop_
_entity.id
_entity.type
_entity.pdbx_description
1 polymer ?
#
loop_
_entity_poly.entity_id
_entity_poly.type
_entity_poly.pdbx_seq_one_letter_code
_entity_poly.pdbx_strand_id
1 'polypeptide(L)'
;MTTCEVHWRPSGGRGEFEFVPADSLMDRDVVVDFDQLGIRIDSEVYGKQAQGKPRLRKRAPNDRSKLHLPQLVMAVAGLHEPARSDKLGHVSFPLENKKFLVQQMDFDVLEDDGMTIVLAPLRASILHSKAQFQLDDSLAALAGDIANVAEIAARDPDLAAAITAHADAISTGVNTGELRRTADALIALKVKRFGPTNAGAVRVLLAAEDGPEVEAEQIAGKEGRILTRLHTYKERDRKFAKQVRDHYRHVHGGKLRCEACGTVPVEVYGNAGERAMEAHHTVPIEELQPDSVTLVEDMAMVCAGCHRVIHSQKPCLTIQEVRDLIAAHAP
;
A
#
# COMPACT_ATOMS: atom_id res chain seq x y z
N MET A 1 -21.34 -3.47 -1.35
CA MET A 1 -20.80 -4.07 -0.12
C MET A 1 -21.21 -3.19 1.05
N THR A 2 -21.58 -3.79 2.18
CA THR A 2 -21.97 -3.03 3.38
C THR A 2 -20.69 -2.53 4.05
N THR A 3 -20.62 -1.24 4.35
CA THR A 3 -19.46 -0.63 5.00
C THR A 3 -19.75 -0.33 6.47
N CYS A 4 -18.75 -0.49 7.32
CA CYS A 4 -18.79 -0.06 8.71
C CYS A 4 -17.69 0.96 8.98
N GLU A 5 -18.02 2.03 9.70
CA GLU A 5 -17.07 3.06 10.10
C GLU A 5 -16.86 3.03 11.62
N VAL A 6 -15.63 3.21 12.06
CA VAL A 6 -15.25 3.29 13.46
C VAL A 6 -14.64 4.67 13.75
N HIS A 7 -15.35 5.48 14.51
CA HIS A 7 -15.04 6.88 14.78
C HIS A 7 -14.45 7.08 16.17
N TRP A 8 -13.32 7.75 16.26
CA TRP A 8 -12.80 8.21 17.54
C TRP A 8 -13.59 9.43 18.05
N ARG A 9 -14.00 9.42 19.31
CA ARG A 9 -14.64 10.54 19.99
C ARG A 9 -13.97 10.85 21.33
N PRO A 10 -13.87 12.13 21.72
CA PRO A 10 -13.44 12.50 23.07
C PRO A 10 -14.37 11.95 24.16
N SER A 11 -13.82 11.37 25.24
CA SER A 11 -14.56 10.88 26.40
C SER A 11 -13.68 10.82 27.67
N GLY A 12 -13.95 11.70 28.65
CA GLY A 12 -13.32 11.64 29.98
C GLY A 12 -11.78 11.70 29.98
N GLY A 13 -11.17 12.53 29.12
CA GLY A 13 -9.71 12.70 29.03
C GLY A 13 -8.97 11.63 28.21
N ARG A 14 -9.66 10.58 27.77
CA ARG A 14 -9.24 9.65 26.71
C ARG A 14 -10.24 9.74 25.55
N GLY A 15 -10.02 9.02 24.47
CA GLY A 15 -11.06 8.83 23.47
C GLY A 15 -11.58 7.42 23.45
N GLU A 16 -12.81 7.30 22.98
CA GLU A 16 -13.53 6.05 22.78
C GLU A 16 -13.90 5.92 21.32
N PHE A 17 -14.03 4.68 20.85
CA PHE A 17 -14.45 4.41 19.49
C PHE A 17 -15.95 4.15 19.44
N GLU A 18 -16.64 4.90 18.59
CA GLU A 18 -18.03 4.67 18.18
C GLU A 18 -18.05 3.95 16.83
N PHE A 19 -19.14 3.28 16.52
CA PHE A 19 -19.35 2.68 15.21
C PHE A 19 -20.59 3.21 14.52
N VAL A 20 -20.54 3.28 13.20
CA VAL A 20 -21.58 3.81 12.32
C VAL A 20 -21.73 2.85 11.12
N PRO A 21 -22.96 2.50 10.71
CA PRO A 21 -24.25 2.74 11.36
C PRO A 21 -24.35 2.22 12.81
N ALA A 22 -25.22 2.78 13.64
CA ALA A 22 -25.25 2.50 15.09
C ALA A 22 -25.62 1.05 15.44
N ASP A 23 -26.18 0.33 14.49
CA ASP A 23 -26.57 -1.07 14.55
C ASP A 23 -25.53 -2.01 13.90
N SER A 24 -24.50 -1.50 13.21
CA SER A 24 -23.59 -2.32 12.40
C SER A 24 -22.75 -3.31 13.22
N LEU A 25 -22.24 -2.89 14.38
CA LEU A 25 -21.44 -3.73 15.27
C LEU A 25 -22.15 -4.05 16.59
N MET A 26 -23.42 -3.66 16.75
CA MET A 26 -24.13 -3.81 18.02
C MET A 26 -24.24 -5.28 18.42
N ASP A 27 -23.78 -5.62 19.63
CA ASP A 27 -23.80 -6.97 20.19
C ASP A 27 -23.03 -8.03 19.35
N ARG A 28 -22.13 -7.59 18.46
CA ARG A 28 -21.25 -8.48 17.67
C ARG A 28 -19.82 -8.45 18.17
N ASP A 29 -19.20 -9.63 18.25
CA ASP A 29 -17.74 -9.78 18.34
C ASP A 29 -17.11 -9.46 16.99
N VAL A 30 -16.01 -8.71 17.00
CA VAL A 30 -15.35 -8.24 15.76
C VAL A 30 -14.14 -9.12 15.46
N VAL A 31 -14.12 -9.72 14.27
CA VAL A 31 -12.96 -10.38 13.67
C VAL A 31 -12.47 -9.50 12.51
N VAL A 32 -11.15 -9.36 12.37
CA VAL A 32 -10.56 -8.62 11.25
C VAL A 32 -9.94 -9.60 10.27
N ASP A 33 -10.33 -9.50 9.01
CA ASP A 33 -9.73 -10.21 7.88
C ASP A 33 -8.65 -9.32 7.25
N PHE A 34 -7.42 -9.83 7.22
CA PHE A 34 -6.29 -9.22 6.55
C PHE A 34 -6.02 -10.03 5.27
N ASP A 35 -6.85 -9.81 4.27
CA ASP A 35 -6.89 -10.51 2.98
C ASP A 35 -5.50 -10.60 2.31
N GLN A 36 -4.75 -9.49 2.26
CA GLN A 36 -3.41 -9.42 1.67
C GLN A 36 -2.39 -10.32 2.37
N LEU A 37 -2.65 -10.68 3.63
CA LEU A 37 -1.83 -11.57 4.45
C LEU A 37 -2.48 -12.96 4.63
N GLY A 38 -3.68 -13.18 4.10
CA GLY A 38 -4.41 -14.44 4.17
C GLY A 38 -4.76 -14.88 5.59
N ILE A 39 -5.03 -13.95 6.51
CA ILE A 39 -5.26 -14.27 7.93
C ILE A 39 -6.43 -13.51 8.56
N ARG A 40 -7.17 -14.19 9.43
CA ARG A 40 -8.19 -13.59 10.30
C ARG A 40 -7.71 -13.53 11.74
N ILE A 41 -7.94 -12.42 12.41
CA ILE A 41 -7.57 -12.20 13.81
C ILE A 41 -8.80 -11.73 14.59
N ASP A 42 -9.14 -12.44 15.67
CA ASP A 42 -10.12 -11.97 16.64
C ASP A 42 -9.61 -10.68 17.29
N SER A 43 -10.34 -9.58 17.10
CA SER A 43 -9.94 -8.28 17.61
C SER A 43 -10.07 -8.16 19.12
N GLU A 44 -10.78 -9.09 19.75
CA GLU A 44 -11.23 -9.08 21.15
C GLU A 44 -12.00 -7.83 21.54
N VAL A 45 -12.56 -7.13 20.55
CA VAL A 45 -13.54 -6.06 20.77
C VAL A 45 -14.91 -6.48 20.28
N TYR A 46 -15.92 -5.95 20.94
CA TYR A 46 -17.32 -6.11 20.57
C TYR A 46 -18.01 -4.75 20.62
N GLY A 47 -19.07 -4.58 19.83
CA GLY A 47 -19.91 -3.39 19.89
C GLY A 47 -20.99 -3.51 20.96
N LYS A 48 -21.27 -2.42 21.66
CA LYS A 48 -22.36 -2.35 22.64
C LYS A 48 -22.91 -0.94 22.81
N GLN A 49 -24.11 -0.83 23.34
CA GLN A 49 -24.61 0.47 23.78
C GLN A 49 -23.99 0.86 25.13
N ALA A 50 -23.39 2.05 25.19
CA ALA A 50 -22.86 2.61 26.42
C ALA A 50 -23.13 4.11 26.47
N GLN A 51 -23.77 4.57 27.55
CA GLN A 51 -24.19 5.96 27.72
C GLN A 51 -25.02 6.48 26.53
N GLY A 52 -25.92 5.63 26.00
CA GLY A 52 -26.77 5.96 24.86
C GLY A 52 -26.08 5.97 23.49
N LYS A 53 -24.79 5.62 23.42
CA LYS A 53 -24.01 5.63 22.16
C LYS A 53 -23.50 4.23 21.77
N PRO A 54 -23.37 3.92 20.47
CA PRO A 54 -22.78 2.67 19.98
C PRO A 54 -21.27 2.70 20.17
N ARG A 55 -20.73 1.99 21.17
CA ARG A 55 -19.30 2.01 21.53
C ARG A 55 -18.65 0.65 21.29
N LEU A 56 -17.43 0.65 20.78
CA LEU A 56 -16.55 -0.52 20.83
C LEU A 56 -15.91 -0.67 22.21
N ARG A 57 -15.87 -1.90 22.72
CA ARG A 57 -15.22 -2.24 23.99
C ARG A 57 -14.41 -3.52 23.84
N LYS A 58 -13.25 -3.57 24.49
CA LYS A 58 -12.52 -4.84 24.66
C LYS A 58 -13.30 -5.79 25.56
N ARG A 59 -13.29 -7.08 25.25
CA ARG A 59 -13.80 -8.15 26.13
C ARG A 59 -13.12 -8.14 27.50
N ALA A 60 -11.80 -7.90 27.53
CA ALA A 60 -11.03 -7.69 28.75
C ALA A 60 -10.51 -6.24 28.84
N PRO A 61 -11.26 -5.30 29.47
CA PRO A 61 -10.90 -3.87 29.49
C PRO A 61 -9.51 -3.58 30.08
N ASN A 62 -9.14 -4.31 31.13
CA ASN A 62 -7.91 -4.11 31.89
C ASN A 62 -6.71 -4.87 31.32
N ASP A 63 -6.93 -5.78 30.36
CA ASP A 63 -5.82 -6.50 29.74
C ASP A 63 -5.08 -5.59 28.77
N ARG A 64 -3.86 -5.18 29.16
CA ARG A 64 -3.00 -4.31 28.35
C ARG A 64 -2.23 -5.06 27.28
N SER A 65 -2.23 -6.40 27.33
CA SER A 65 -1.64 -7.23 26.29
C SER A 65 -2.49 -7.25 25.02
N LYS A 66 -3.77 -6.83 25.11
CA LYS A 66 -4.72 -6.83 24.00
C LYS A 66 -4.86 -5.44 23.40
N LEU A 67 -4.68 -5.36 22.09
CA LEU A 67 -4.81 -4.13 21.32
C LEU A 67 -6.29 -3.83 21.06
N HIS A 68 -6.68 -2.56 21.07
CA HIS A 68 -8.01 -2.17 20.59
C HIS A 68 -8.04 -2.22 19.06
N LEU A 69 -9.22 -2.39 18.44
CA LEU A 69 -9.38 -2.54 16.98
C LEU A 69 -8.48 -1.65 16.11
N PRO A 70 -8.49 -0.30 16.20
CA PRO A 70 -7.58 0.50 15.37
C PRO A 70 -6.09 0.26 15.67
N GLN A 71 -5.73 -0.04 16.91
CA GLN A 71 -4.34 -0.35 17.28
C GLN A 71 -3.90 -1.71 16.73
N LEU A 72 -4.81 -2.69 16.70
CA LEU A 72 -4.57 -4.00 16.10
C LEU A 72 -4.31 -3.85 14.60
N VAL A 73 -5.22 -3.18 13.88
CA VAL A 73 -5.10 -2.97 12.43
C VAL A 73 -3.80 -2.24 12.09
N MET A 74 -3.47 -1.16 12.81
CA MET A 74 -2.23 -0.42 12.58
C MET A 74 -0.97 -1.23 12.93
N ALA A 75 -1.04 -2.13 13.93
CA ALA A 75 0.07 -3.02 14.26
C ALA A 75 0.30 -4.05 13.16
N VAL A 76 -0.74 -4.72 12.67
CA VAL A 76 -0.64 -5.70 11.57
C VAL A 76 -0.18 -5.06 10.27
N ALA A 77 -0.62 -3.83 9.99
CA ALA A 77 -0.17 -3.06 8.83
C ALA A 77 1.26 -2.49 8.95
N GLY A 78 1.98 -2.75 10.06
CA GLY A 78 3.33 -2.23 10.28
C GLY A 78 3.40 -0.70 10.37
N LEU A 79 2.35 -0.03 10.87
CA LEU A 79 2.23 1.42 10.99
C LEU A 79 2.47 1.90 12.42
N HIS A 80 2.81 3.19 12.61
CA HIS A 80 2.98 3.77 13.94
C HIS A 80 1.71 3.65 14.81
N GLU A 81 1.85 3.43 16.13
CA GLU A 81 0.69 3.35 17.03
C GLU A 81 0.03 4.74 17.15
N PRO A 82 -1.29 4.87 16.97
CA PRO A 82 -1.98 6.12 17.23
C PRO A 82 -2.05 6.42 18.74
N ALA A 83 -2.11 7.70 19.08
CA ALA A 83 -2.41 8.18 20.42
C ALA A 83 -3.84 7.79 20.85
N ARG A 84 -4.15 8.00 22.14
CA ARG A 84 -5.50 7.76 22.69
C ARG A 84 -6.23 9.03 23.10
N SER A 85 -5.55 10.18 23.10
CA SER A 85 -6.15 11.46 23.43
C SER A 85 -5.51 12.59 22.63
N ASP A 86 -6.33 13.58 22.31
CA ASP A 86 -5.91 14.74 21.52
C ASP A 86 -5.23 15.77 22.42
N LYS A 87 -3.96 15.51 22.73
CA LYS A 87 -3.16 16.41 23.56
C LYS A 87 -2.50 17.53 22.76
N LEU A 88 -2.33 17.34 21.46
CA LEU A 88 -1.58 18.25 20.60
C LEU A 88 -2.48 19.25 19.88
N GLY A 89 -3.73 18.89 19.57
CA GLY A 89 -4.65 19.76 18.82
C GLY A 89 -4.22 20.01 17.36
N HIS A 90 -3.18 19.32 16.90
CA HIS A 90 -2.65 19.36 15.55
C HIS A 90 -1.92 18.04 15.26
N VAL A 91 -1.57 17.82 13.99
CA VAL A 91 -0.74 16.69 13.56
C VAL A 91 0.46 17.19 12.76
N SER A 92 1.61 16.56 13.00
CA SER A 92 2.87 16.89 12.33
C SER A 92 3.34 15.69 11.51
N PHE A 93 3.99 15.98 10.39
CA PHE A 93 4.59 14.99 9.51
C PHE A 93 6.13 15.12 9.54
N PRO A 94 6.88 14.01 9.45
CA PRO A 94 6.40 12.62 9.41
C PRO A 94 5.70 12.20 10.71
N LEU A 95 4.76 11.27 10.62
CA LEU A 95 3.98 10.80 11.77
C LEU A 95 4.88 9.95 12.64
N GLU A 96 4.80 10.17 13.94
CA GLU A 96 5.56 9.42 14.93
C GLU A 96 4.63 8.63 15.85
N ASN A 97 5.21 7.63 16.50
CA ASN A 97 4.52 6.77 17.45
C ASN A 97 3.84 7.61 18.55
N LYS A 98 2.51 7.44 18.72
CA LYS A 98 1.67 8.15 19.69
C LYS A 98 1.65 9.68 19.53
N LYS A 99 1.98 10.21 18.35
CA LYS A 99 1.96 11.65 18.04
C LYS A 99 0.83 12.07 17.09
N PHE A 100 -0.09 11.16 16.76
CA PHE A 100 -1.26 11.44 15.93
C PHE A 100 -2.46 10.63 16.40
N LEU A 101 -3.65 10.97 15.92
CA LEU A 101 -4.88 10.24 16.21
C LEU A 101 -5.52 9.73 14.92
N VAL A 102 -6.09 8.53 14.99
CA VAL A 102 -7.03 8.06 13.98
C VAL A 102 -8.39 8.65 14.31
N GLN A 103 -8.93 9.48 13.42
CA GLN A 103 -10.27 10.05 13.56
C GLN A 103 -11.35 9.02 13.21
N GLN A 104 -11.14 8.29 12.11
CA GLN A 104 -12.09 7.35 11.55
C GLN A 104 -11.33 6.22 10.88
N MET A 105 -11.83 4.99 10.99
CA MET A 105 -11.35 3.83 10.25
C MET A 105 -12.52 3.16 9.55
N ASP A 106 -12.36 2.90 8.26
CA ASP A 106 -13.41 2.34 7.40
C ASP A 106 -13.13 0.87 7.13
N PHE A 107 -14.19 0.08 7.15
CA PHE A 107 -14.15 -1.35 6.94
C PHE A 107 -15.22 -1.79 5.94
N ASP A 108 -14.89 -2.79 5.13
CA ASP A 108 -15.89 -3.60 4.44
C ASP A 108 -16.36 -4.73 5.36
N VAL A 109 -17.66 -4.98 5.37
CA VAL A 109 -18.24 -6.14 6.05
C VAL A 109 -18.21 -7.32 5.08
N LEU A 110 -17.43 -8.35 5.42
CA LEU A 110 -17.31 -9.57 4.63
C LEU A 110 -18.39 -10.59 5.03
N GLU A 111 -18.56 -10.80 6.33
CA GLU A 111 -19.48 -11.79 6.91
C GLU A 111 -20.11 -11.20 8.19
N ASP A 112 -21.40 -11.47 8.41
CA ASP A 112 -22.12 -11.17 9.66
C ASP A 112 -23.11 -12.32 9.92
N ASP A 113 -22.88 -13.09 11.00
CA ASP A 113 -23.77 -14.18 11.42
C ASP A 113 -24.70 -13.78 12.58
N GLY A 114 -24.69 -12.51 12.98
CA GLY A 114 -25.46 -11.95 14.09
C GLY A 114 -24.77 -12.09 15.46
N MET A 115 -23.71 -12.89 15.58
CA MET A 115 -22.87 -12.98 16.78
C MET A 115 -21.45 -12.45 16.53
N THR A 116 -20.89 -12.78 15.38
CA THR A 116 -19.56 -12.39 14.93
C THR A 116 -19.67 -11.65 13.60
N ILE A 117 -18.94 -10.55 13.49
CA ILE A 117 -18.81 -9.79 12.25
C ILE A 117 -17.35 -9.78 11.80
N VAL A 118 -17.13 -10.11 10.52
CA VAL A 118 -15.82 -10.15 9.89
C VAL A 118 -15.64 -8.89 9.05
N LEU A 119 -14.61 -8.11 9.38
CA LEU A 119 -14.32 -6.81 8.79
C LEU A 119 -12.99 -6.82 8.03
N ALA A 120 -12.96 -6.26 6.82
CA ALA A 120 -11.72 -5.99 6.09
C ALA A 120 -11.36 -4.50 6.21
N PRO A 121 -10.14 -4.13 6.65
CA PRO A 121 -9.75 -2.74 6.85
C PRO A 121 -9.42 -2.04 5.53
N LEU A 122 -10.08 -0.91 5.24
CA LEU A 122 -9.89 -0.17 4.00
C LEU A 122 -8.93 1.02 4.15
N ARG A 123 -9.27 1.94 5.05
CA ARG A 123 -8.53 3.19 5.24
C ARG A 123 -8.70 3.74 6.66
N ALA A 124 -7.75 4.56 7.07
CA ALA A 124 -7.83 5.29 8.35
C ALA A 124 -7.53 6.77 8.15
N SER A 125 -8.47 7.63 8.54
CA SER A 125 -8.34 9.09 8.50
C SER A 125 -7.62 9.61 9.73
N ILE A 126 -6.74 10.60 9.53
CA ILE A 126 -5.94 11.20 10.60
C ILE A 126 -6.64 12.46 11.10
N LEU A 127 -6.87 12.56 12.41
CA LEU A 127 -7.43 13.76 13.01
C LEU A 127 -6.53 14.98 12.74
N HIS A 128 -7.13 16.14 12.47
CA HIS A 128 -6.42 17.39 12.11
C HIS A 128 -5.68 17.35 10.77
N SER A 129 -5.99 16.40 9.90
CA SER A 129 -5.44 16.35 8.54
C SER A 129 -6.43 15.79 7.52
N LYS A 130 -6.24 16.15 6.25
CA LYS A 130 -6.91 15.51 5.10
C LYS A 130 -6.23 14.22 4.65
N ALA A 131 -5.18 13.84 5.36
CA ALA A 131 -4.38 12.67 5.07
C ALA A 131 -5.03 11.39 5.60
N GLN A 132 -4.90 10.31 4.84
CA GLN A 132 -5.43 9.00 5.19
C GLN A 132 -4.39 7.92 4.95
N PHE A 133 -4.38 6.90 5.80
CA PHE A 133 -3.73 5.63 5.49
C PHE A 133 -4.61 4.85 4.53
N GLN A 134 -4.01 4.28 3.49
CA GLN A 134 -4.64 3.18 2.74
C GLN A 134 -4.13 1.89 3.33
N LEU A 135 -5.01 1.18 4.04
CA LEU A 135 -4.61 0.05 4.86
C LEU A 135 -4.29 -1.15 3.97
N ASP A 136 -5.09 -1.36 2.93
CA ASP A 136 -4.84 -2.35 1.89
C ASP A 136 -3.44 -2.21 1.25
N ASP A 137 -3.06 -1.00 0.81
CA ASP A 137 -1.71 -0.75 0.27
C ASP A 137 -0.60 -1.12 1.28
N SER A 138 -0.81 -0.80 2.55
CA SER A 138 0.18 -1.03 3.61
C SER A 138 0.33 -2.53 3.89
N LEU A 139 -0.79 -3.26 3.90
CA LEU A 139 -0.83 -4.71 4.04
C LEU A 139 -0.22 -5.41 2.83
N ALA A 140 -0.54 -4.97 1.61
CA ALA A 140 0.04 -5.49 0.37
C ALA A 140 1.56 -5.25 0.29
N ALA A 141 2.02 -4.07 0.74
CA ALA A 141 3.45 -3.78 0.84
C ALA A 141 4.15 -4.72 1.84
N LEU A 142 3.54 -4.96 3.00
CA LEU A 142 4.07 -5.91 3.98
C LEU A 142 4.06 -7.35 3.44
N ALA A 143 3.00 -7.78 2.77
CA ALA A 143 2.92 -9.08 2.12
C ALA A 143 4.04 -9.25 1.08
N GLY A 144 4.31 -8.21 0.29
CA GLY A 144 5.43 -8.16 -0.64
C GLY A 144 6.79 -8.26 0.05
N ASP A 145 6.99 -7.54 1.16
CA ASP A 145 8.22 -7.64 1.95
C ASP A 145 8.43 -9.07 2.50
N ILE A 146 7.35 -9.72 2.98
CA ILE A 146 7.37 -11.10 3.48
C ILE A 146 7.71 -12.08 2.37
N ALA A 147 7.07 -11.97 1.20
CA ALA A 147 7.32 -12.85 0.07
C ALA A 147 8.76 -12.76 -0.45
N ASN A 148 9.39 -11.59 -0.34
CA ASN A 148 10.75 -11.32 -0.81
C ASN A 148 11.80 -11.34 0.32
N VAL A 149 11.46 -11.86 1.51
CA VAL A 149 12.34 -11.74 2.69
C VAL A 149 13.72 -12.36 2.48
N ALA A 150 13.85 -13.40 1.66
CA ALA A 150 15.12 -14.02 1.32
C ALA A 150 16.05 -13.09 0.53
N GLU A 151 15.50 -12.32 -0.42
CA GLU A 151 16.26 -11.32 -1.18
C GLU A 151 16.64 -10.12 -0.29
N ILE A 152 15.72 -9.71 0.59
CA ILE A 152 15.99 -8.66 1.58
C ILE A 152 17.11 -9.11 2.51
N ALA A 153 17.12 -10.36 2.97
CA ALA A 153 18.14 -10.89 3.86
C ALA A 153 19.55 -10.84 3.23
N ALA A 154 19.66 -10.97 1.91
CA ALA A 154 20.94 -10.86 1.22
C ALA A 154 21.52 -9.43 1.24
N ARG A 155 20.68 -8.40 1.34
CA ARG A 155 21.08 -6.98 1.31
C ARG A 155 21.05 -6.32 2.70
N ASP A 156 20.13 -6.74 3.54
CA ASP A 156 19.84 -6.18 4.85
C ASP A 156 19.30 -7.27 5.80
N PRO A 157 20.19 -8.08 6.41
CA PRO A 157 19.81 -9.17 7.30
C PRO A 157 18.98 -8.72 8.50
N ASP A 158 19.27 -7.54 9.06
CA ASP A 158 18.56 -7.00 10.22
C ASP A 158 17.11 -6.63 9.86
N LEU A 159 16.90 -6.00 8.71
CA LEU A 159 15.56 -5.68 8.21
C LEU A 159 14.76 -6.95 7.90
N ALA A 160 15.39 -7.94 7.26
CA ALA A 160 14.76 -9.22 6.99
C ALA A 160 14.36 -9.95 8.29
N ALA A 161 15.24 -9.98 9.30
CA ALA A 161 14.93 -10.56 10.60
C ALA A 161 13.74 -9.89 11.28
N ALA A 162 13.63 -8.55 11.17
CA ALA A 162 12.47 -7.82 11.71
C ALA A 162 11.17 -8.05 10.93
N ILE A 163 11.24 -8.20 9.60
CA ILE A 163 10.10 -8.60 8.77
C ILE A 163 9.63 -9.99 9.19
N THR A 164 10.55 -10.97 9.27
CA THR A 164 10.23 -12.33 9.70
C THR A 164 9.61 -12.35 11.10
N ALA A 165 10.22 -11.67 12.07
CA ALA A 165 9.66 -11.61 13.43
C ALA A 165 8.25 -11.01 13.48
N HIS A 166 7.98 -10.01 12.63
CA HIS A 166 6.64 -9.43 12.54
C HIS A 166 5.64 -10.38 11.85
N ALA A 167 6.06 -11.03 10.76
CA ALA A 167 5.27 -12.02 10.05
C ALA A 167 4.92 -13.23 10.94
N ASP A 168 5.89 -13.72 11.73
CA ASP A 168 5.70 -14.80 12.70
C ASP A 168 4.68 -14.40 13.77
N ALA A 169 4.77 -13.17 14.29
CA ALA A 169 3.78 -12.66 15.24
C ALA A 169 2.37 -12.58 14.63
N ILE A 170 2.26 -12.13 13.37
CA ILE A 170 0.99 -12.07 12.64
C ILE A 170 0.42 -13.48 12.44
N SER A 171 1.24 -14.42 11.96
CA SER A 171 0.80 -15.78 11.61
C SER A 171 0.24 -16.60 12.78
N THR A 172 0.51 -16.19 14.03
CA THR A 172 -0.16 -16.75 15.20
C THR A 172 -1.68 -16.56 15.17
N GLY A 173 -2.18 -15.53 14.48
CA GLY A 173 -3.61 -15.20 14.42
C GLY A 173 -4.17 -14.64 15.73
N VAL A 174 -3.31 -14.28 16.70
CA VAL A 174 -3.75 -13.86 18.04
C VAL A 174 -3.47 -12.37 18.25
N ASN A 175 -4.50 -11.62 18.65
CA ASN A 175 -4.32 -10.25 19.14
C ASN A 175 -3.49 -10.24 20.42
N THR A 176 -2.23 -9.82 20.32
CA THR A 176 -1.31 -9.68 21.45
C THR A 176 -0.43 -8.45 21.32
N GLY A 177 0.17 -8.03 22.43
CA GLY A 177 1.13 -6.93 22.46
C GLY A 177 2.42 -7.25 21.69
N GLU A 178 2.64 -8.51 21.31
CA GLU A 178 3.76 -8.91 20.46
C GLU A 178 3.65 -8.30 19.07
N LEU A 179 2.46 -8.30 18.46
CA LEU A 179 2.19 -7.64 17.17
C LEU A 179 2.67 -6.19 17.17
N ARG A 180 2.38 -5.46 18.25
CA ARG A 180 2.81 -4.07 18.40
C ARG A 180 4.32 -3.97 18.57
N ARG A 181 4.93 -4.80 19.41
CA ARG A 181 6.40 -4.78 19.64
C ARG A 181 7.18 -5.08 18.36
N THR A 182 6.77 -6.09 17.59
CA THR A 182 7.45 -6.44 16.34
C THR A 182 7.19 -5.39 15.25
N ALA A 183 5.99 -4.80 15.19
CA ALA A 183 5.72 -3.64 14.33
C ALA A 183 6.63 -2.44 14.68
N ASP A 184 6.77 -2.09 15.97
CA ASP A 184 7.66 -1.01 16.41
C ASP A 184 9.12 -1.23 15.99
N ALA A 185 9.62 -2.46 16.17
CA ALA A 185 10.98 -2.83 15.78
C ALA A 185 11.19 -2.72 14.27
N LEU A 186 10.24 -3.23 13.48
CA LEU A 186 10.25 -3.12 12.02
C LEU A 186 10.26 -1.66 11.56
N ILE A 187 9.37 -0.84 12.13
CA ILE A 187 9.28 0.59 11.80
C ILE A 187 10.58 1.32 12.16
N ALA A 188 11.16 1.05 13.33
CA ALA A 188 12.39 1.69 13.76
C ALA A 188 13.55 1.39 12.78
N LEU A 189 13.65 0.15 12.29
CA LEU A 189 14.64 -0.22 11.26
C LEU A 189 14.35 0.45 9.92
N LYS A 190 13.10 0.45 9.46
CA LYS A 190 12.70 1.15 8.23
C LYS A 190 13.04 2.65 8.31
N VAL A 191 12.76 3.30 9.43
CA VAL A 191 13.11 4.72 9.67
C VAL A 191 14.63 4.93 9.68
N LYS A 192 15.39 4.05 10.33
CA LYS A 192 16.86 4.14 10.35
C LYS A 192 17.46 3.99 8.95
N ARG A 193 16.86 3.15 8.09
CA ARG A 193 17.40 2.82 6.76
C ARG A 193 16.96 3.79 5.68
N PHE A 194 15.71 4.22 5.71
CA PHE A 194 15.07 5.00 4.64
C PHE A 194 14.71 6.43 5.07
N GLY A 195 15.03 6.80 6.32
CA GLY A 195 14.61 8.06 6.92
C GLY A 195 13.18 8.02 7.44
N PRO A 196 12.77 9.03 8.23
CA PRO A 196 11.40 9.11 8.73
C PRO A 196 10.48 9.53 7.58
N THR A 197 9.85 8.55 6.94
CA THR A 197 8.88 8.79 5.87
C THR A 197 7.65 7.92 6.06
N ASN A 198 6.51 8.56 5.89
CA ASN A 198 5.20 7.94 5.82
C ASN A 198 4.47 8.27 4.51
N ALA A 199 5.18 8.87 3.55
CA ALA A 199 4.71 9.17 2.20
C ALA A 199 4.18 7.95 1.44
N GLY A 200 4.78 6.78 1.69
CA GLY A 200 4.36 5.52 1.07
C GLY A 200 3.05 4.97 1.63
N ALA A 201 2.71 5.27 2.88
CA ALA A 201 1.54 4.75 3.58
C ALA A 201 0.38 5.77 3.66
N VAL A 202 0.68 7.07 3.54
CA VAL A 202 -0.28 8.16 3.72
C VAL A 202 -0.56 8.87 2.39
N ARG A 203 -1.83 8.95 2.01
CA ARG A 203 -2.32 9.70 0.85
C ARG A 203 -3.02 10.98 1.30
N VAL A 204 -2.80 12.09 0.58
CA VAL A 204 -3.55 13.35 0.80
C VAL A 204 -4.75 13.36 -0.14
N LEU A 205 -5.96 13.50 0.42
CA LEU A 205 -7.15 13.71 -0.39
C LEU A 205 -7.13 15.14 -0.95
N LEU A 206 -7.09 15.26 -2.28
CA LEU A 206 -7.58 16.45 -2.96
C LEU A 206 -9.10 16.43 -2.87
N ALA A 207 -9.73 17.58 -2.60
CA ALA A 207 -11.18 17.66 -2.58
C ALA A 207 -11.70 17.31 -3.97
N ALA A 208 -12.31 16.13 -4.09
CA ALA A 208 -13.12 15.80 -5.26
C ALA A 208 -14.50 16.41 -5.02
N GLU A 209 -15.02 17.13 -6.02
CA GLU A 209 -16.42 17.52 -6.03
C GLU A 209 -17.27 16.24 -6.10
N ASP A 210 -18.34 16.19 -5.30
CA ASP A 210 -19.26 15.05 -5.30
C ASP A 210 -19.86 14.88 -6.70
N GLY A 211 -19.56 13.73 -7.32
CA GLY A 211 -20.18 13.33 -8.58
C GLY A 211 -21.67 13.00 -8.39
N PRO A 212 -22.47 13.02 -9.47
CA PRO A 212 -23.91 12.76 -9.39
C PRO A 212 -24.20 11.35 -8.84
N GLU A 213 -25.29 11.23 -8.07
CA GLU A 213 -25.83 9.93 -7.65
C GLU A 213 -26.17 9.07 -8.86
N VAL A 214 -25.75 7.80 -8.81
CA VAL A 214 -26.02 6.79 -9.84
C VAL A 214 -27.01 5.77 -9.28
N GLU A 215 -28.11 5.54 -10.01
CA GLU A 215 -29.17 4.58 -9.70
C GLU A 215 -28.66 3.13 -9.65
N ALA A 216 -29.30 2.31 -8.81
CA ALA A 216 -28.77 1.09 -8.22
C ALA A 216 -28.67 -0.17 -9.12
N GLU A 217 -29.07 -0.12 -10.38
CA GLU A 217 -29.08 -1.30 -11.26
C GLU A 217 -27.81 -1.53 -12.12
N GLN A 218 -26.73 -0.77 -11.94
CA GLN A 218 -25.46 -1.00 -12.64
C GLN A 218 -24.38 -1.53 -11.70
N ILE A 219 -23.52 -2.43 -12.18
CA ILE A 219 -22.24 -2.74 -11.50
C ILE A 219 -21.40 -1.47 -11.58
N ALA A 220 -21.57 -0.60 -10.59
CA ALA A 220 -20.90 0.69 -10.50
C ALA A 220 -19.78 0.59 -9.46
N GLY A 221 -18.53 0.59 -9.93
CA GLY A 221 -17.37 0.90 -9.10
C GLY A 221 -17.15 2.41 -9.07
N LYS A 222 -16.92 3.00 -7.89
CA LYS A 222 -16.41 4.38 -7.79
C LYS A 222 -14.93 4.38 -8.18
N GLU A 223 -14.63 4.39 -9.47
CA GLU A 223 -13.27 4.46 -10.02
C GLU A 223 -12.93 5.89 -10.51
N GLY A 224 -11.65 6.24 -10.61
CA GLY A 224 -11.22 7.55 -11.14
C GLY A 224 -11.00 8.67 -10.11
N ARG A 225 -11.00 8.38 -8.81
CA ARG A 225 -10.54 9.34 -7.80
C ARG A 225 -9.07 9.70 -8.06
N ILE A 226 -8.78 11.00 -8.18
CA ILE A 226 -7.40 11.50 -8.28
C ILE A 226 -6.75 11.34 -6.90
N LEU A 227 -6.00 10.26 -6.75
CA LEU A 227 -5.24 9.93 -5.55
C LEU A 227 -3.80 10.42 -5.75
N THR A 228 -3.39 11.42 -4.97
CA THR A 228 -2.00 11.90 -4.99
C THR A 228 -1.15 11.02 -4.10
N ARG A 229 -0.27 10.22 -4.72
CA ARG A 229 0.79 9.45 -4.04
C ARG A 229 2.00 10.35 -3.84
N LEU A 230 2.50 10.48 -2.60
CA LEU A 230 3.86 10.99 -2.41
C LEU A 230 4.82 9.86 -2.81
N HIS A 231 5.29 9.93 -4.05
CA HIS A 231 6.25 8.97 -4.61
C HIS A 231 7.67 9.45 -4.30
N THR A 232 8.42 8.70 -3.51
CA THR A 232 9.88 8.86 -3.47
C THR A 232 10.44 8.15 -4.70
N TYR A 233 10.93 8.92 -5.67
CA TYR A 233 11.57 8.40 -6.87
C TYR A 233 13.09 8.54 -6.74
N LYS A 234 13.86 7.55 -7.19
CA LYS A 234 15.23 7.82 -7.64
C LYS A 234 15.10 8.69 -8.91
N GLU A 235 15.85 9.79 -8.99
CA GLU A 235 15.81 10.71 -10.12
C GLU A 235 16.14 9.96 -11.41
N ARG A 236 15.18 9.93 -12.36
CA ARG A 236 15.42 9.42 -13.71
C ARG A 236 15.74 10.62 -14.59
N ASP A 237 16.90 10.61 -15.22
CA ASP A 237 17.25 11.67 -16.18
C ASP A 237 16.39 11.53 -17.44
N ARG A 238 15.30 12.30 -17.49
CA ARG A 238 14.39 12.36 -18.65
C ARG A 238 15.06 12.96 -19.88
N LYS A 239 16.10 13.79 -19.72
CA LYS A 239 16.90 14.31 -20.83
C LYS A 239 17.74 13.19 -21.41
N PHE A 240 18.34 12.36 -20.57
CA PHE A 240 19.10 11.18 -21.01
C PHE A 240 18.22 10.18 -21.75
N ALA A 241 17.04 9.82 -21.23
CA ALA A 241 16.09 8.94 -21.94
C ALA A 241 15.65 9.51 -23.31
N LYS A 242 15.54 10.84 -23.42
CA LYS A 242 15.29 11.49 -24.71
C LYS A 242 16.52 11.40 -25.64
N GLN A 243 17.72 11.66 -25.13
CA GLN A 243 18.97 11.56 -25.89
C GLN A 243 19.21 10.14 -26.41
N VAL A 244 18.90 9.10 -25.62
CA VAL A 244 18.96 7.69 -26.03
C VAL A 244 18.00 7.44 -27.20
N ARG A 245 16.75 7.91 -27.12
CA ARG A 245 15.79 7.80 -28.24
C ARG A 245 16.28 8.53 -29.49
N ASP A 246 16.80 9.74 -29.32
CA ASP A 246 17.28 10.55 -30.46
C ASP A 246 18.53 9.94 -31.11
N HIS A 247 19.47 9.41 -30.31
CA HIS A 247 20.64 8.67 -30.78
C HIS A 247 20.23 7.40 -31.52
N TYR A 248 19.36 6.59 -30.92
CA TYR A 248 18.85 5.36 -31.54
C TYR A 248 18.14 5.67 -32.86
N ARG A 249 17.30 6.71 -32.91
CA ARG A 249 16.64 7.17 -34.14
C ARG A 249 17.66 7.54 -35.21
N HIS A 250 18.74 8.23 -34.84
CA HIS A 250 19.79 8.63 -35.78
C HIS A 250 20.55 7.42 -36.36
N VAL A 251 20.95 6.47 -35.51
CA VAL A 251 21.71 5.27 -35.92
C VAL A 251 20.86 4.28 -36.73
N HIS A 252 19.54 4.25 -36.51
CA HIS A 252 18.61 3.30 -37.16
C HIS A 252 17.75 3.91 -38.27
N GLY A 253 18.27 4.92 -38.99
CA GLY A 253 17.66 5.41 -40.23
C GLY A 253 16.36 6.19 -40.02
N GLY A 254 16.21 6.88 -38.89
CA GLY A 254 15.09 7.79 -38.63
C GLY A 254 13.88 7.14 -37.94
N LYS A 255 13.92 5.84 -37.63
CA LYS A 255 12.80 5.11 -37.01
C LYS A 255 13.20 4.43 -35.70
N LEU A 256 12.26 4.33 -34.76
CA LEU A 256 12.42 3.57 -33.53
C LEU A 256 11.84 2.17 -33.71
N ARG A 257 12.68 1.15 -33.52
CA ARG A 257 12.32 -0.27 -33.61
C ARG A 257 12.43 -0.90 -32.23
N CYS A 258 11.48 -1.75 -31.86
CA CYS A 258 11.58 -2.54 -30.65
C CYS A 258 12.65 -3.62 -30.79
N GLU A 259 13.61 -3.65 -29.87
CA GLU A 259 14.67 -4.63 -29.84
C GLU A 259 14.18 -6.03 -29.48
N ALA A 260 13.06 -6.16 -28.77
CA ALA A 260 12.45 -7.47 -28.45
C ALA A 260 11.63 -8.02 -29.63
N CYS A 261 10.50 -7.38 -29.96
CA CYS A 261 9.55 -7.92 -30.95
C CYS A 261 9.75 -7.39 -32.38
N GLY A 262 10.72 -6.50 -32.63
CA GLY A 262 11.00 -5.96 -33.95
C GLY A 262 9.96 -4.96 -34.48
N THR A 263 8.88 -4.68 -33.74
CA THR A 263 7.82 -3.78 -34.17
C THR A 263 8.36 -2.35 -34.37
N VAL A 264 7.88 -1.68 -35.42
CA VAL A 264 8.17 -0.27 -35.72
C VAL A 264 6.85 0.51 -35.62
N PRO A 265 6.47 1.04 -34.44
CA PRO A 265 5.12 1.57 -34.25
C PRO A 265 4.72 2.69 -35.20
N VAL A 266 5.69 3.45 -35.73
CA VAL A 266 5.39 4.51 -36.70
C VAL A 266 4.87 3.99 -38.03
N GLU A 267 5.13 2.73 -38.37
CA GLU A 267 4.59 2.09 -39.58
C GLU A 267 3.12 1.71 -39.40
N VAL A 268 2.67 1.54 -38.16
CA VAL A 268 1.28 1.19 -37.81
C VAL A 268 0.45 2.43 -37.47
N TYR A 269 1.01 3.34 -36.68
CA TYR A 269 0.29 4.46 -36.07
C TYR A 269 0.74 5.84 -36.60
N GLY A 270 1.59 5.88 -37.63
CA GLY A 270 2.21 7.13 -38.10
C GLY A 270 3.09 7.77 -37.01
N ASN A 271 3.32 9.08 -37.09
CA ASN A 271 4.19 9.79 -36.14
C ASN A 271 3.75 9.63 -34.66
N ALA A 272 2.45 9.39 -34.40
CA ALA A 272 1.96 9.13 -33.04
C ALA A 272 2.54 7.84 -32.44
N GLY A 273 2.94 6.88 -33.28
CA GLY A 273 3.57 5.63 -32.88
C GLY A 273 4.90 5.80 -32.14
N GLU A 274 5.61 6.93 -32.31
CA GLU A 274 6.83 7.20 -31.54
C GLU A 274 6.58 7.21 -30.02
N ARG A 275 5.36 7.55 -29.58
CA ARG A 275 4.97 7.56 -28.17
C ARG A 275 4.84 6.15 -27.57
N ALA A 276 4.77 5.13 -28.41
CA ALA A 276 4.71 3.73 -27.99
C ALA A 276 6.10 3.11 -27.80
N MET A 277 7.17 3.89 -27.95
CA MET A 277 8.56 3.46 -27.78
C MET A 277 9.17 4.04 -26.51
N GLU A 278 9.79 3.16 -25.72
CA GLU A 278 10.28 3.44 -24.38
C GLU A 278 11.72 2.95 -24.25
N ALA A 279 12.56 3.76 -23.59
CA ALA A 279 13.92 3.37 -23.26
C ALA A 279 13.90 2.65 -21.89
N HIS A 280 14.25 1.37 -21.90
CA HIS A 280 14.24 0.49 -20.75
C HIS A 280 15.68 0.24 -20.27
N HIS A 281 15.94 0.32 -18.96
CA HIS A 281 17.28 0.03 -18.44
C HIS A 281 17.47 -1.48 -18.41
N THR A 282 18.54 -2.00 -19.01
CA THR A 282 18.84 -3.44 -18.99
C THR A 282 19.24 -3.92 -17.60
N VAL A 283 19.74 -3.00 -16.75
CA VAL A 283 19.93 -3.19 -15.31
C VAL A 283 18.83 -2.42 -14.56
N PRO A 284 18.04 -3.07 -13.69
CA PRO A 284 16.99 -2.40 -12.94
C PRO A 284 17.50 -1.19 -12.14
N ILE A 285 16.80 -0.05 -12.21
CA ILE A 285 17.14 1.17 -11.47
C ILE A 285 17.19 0.94 -9.95
N GLU A 286 16.43 -0.04 -9.45
CA GLU A 286 16.46 -0.45 -8.05
C GLU A 286 17.82 -1.03 -7.62
N GLU A 287 18.58 -1.60 -8.56
CA GLU A 287 19.91 -2.19 -8.37
C GLU A 287 21.06 -1.20 -8.58
N LEU A 288 20.81 -0.04 -9.21
CA LEU A 288 21.82 1.00 -9.38
C LEU A 288 22.16 1.67 -8.03
N GLN A 289 23.46 1.84 -7.76
CA GLN A 289 23.98 2.61 -6.64
C GLN A 289 23.69 4.12 -6.83
N PRO A 290 23.63 4.93 -5.76
CA PRO A 290 23.60 6.39 -5.89
C PRO A 290 24.73 6.90 -6.79
N ASP A 291 24.44 7.89 -7.65
CA ASP A 291 25.37 8.51 -8.60
C ASP A 291 25.96 7.57 -9.68
N SER A 292 25.31 6.43 -9.95
CA SER A 292 25.69 5.54 -11.06
C SER A 292 25.53 6.25 -12.41
N VAL A 293 26.57 6.17 -13.26
CA VAL A 293 26.51 6.64 -14.65
C VAL A 293 25.86 5.55 -15.50
N THR A 294 24.74 5.86 -16.14
CA THR A 294 24.08 5.00 -17.13
C THR A 294 24.56 5.39 -18.52
N LEU A 295 25.04 4.44 -19.30
CA LEU A 295 25.44 4.65 -20.69
C LEU A 295 24.29 4.29 -21.64
N VAL A 296 24.37 4.75 -22.89
CA VAL A 296 23.35 4.45 -23.91
C VAL A 296 23.26 2.93 -24.16
N GLU A 297 24.37 2.22 -24.02
CA GLU A 297 24.47 0.76 -24.14
C GLU A 297 23.80 -0.02 -22.99
N ASP A 298 23.53 0.63 -21.85
CA ASP A 298 22.80 0.05 -20.71
C ASP A 298 21.27 0.19 -20.87
N MET A 299 20.82 0.61 -22.05
CA MET A 299 19.43 0.90 -22.34
C MET A 299 18.99 0.12 -23.58
N ALA A 300 17.82 -0.51 -23.50
CA ALA A 300 17.15 -1.16 -24.61
C ALA A 300 15.95 -0.35 -25.07
N MET A 301 15.76 -0.24 -26.39
CA MET A 301 14.60 0.38 -27.01
C MET A 301 13.47 -0.63 -27.17
N VAL A 302 12.37 -0.47 -26.42
CA VAL A 302 11.26 -1.42 -26.39
C VAL A 302 9.93 -0.75 -26.65
N CYS A 303 8.96 -1.48 -27.20
CA CYS A 303 7.60 -0.97 -27.32
C CYS A 303 6.86 -1.09 -25.98
N ALA A 304 5.79 -0.32 -25.80
CA ALA A 304 4.96 -0.35 -24.59
C ALA A 304 4.42 -1.74 -24.23
N GLY A 305 4.19 -2.60 -25.23
CA GLY A 305 3.79 -4.00 -25.02
C GLY A 305 4.91 -4.83 -24.41
N CYS A 306 6.07 -4.89 -25.08
CA CYS A 306 7.23 -5.62 -24.56
C CYS A 306 7.71 -5.06 -23.23
N HIS A 307 7.63 -3.74 -23.01
CA HIS A 307 8.00 -3.15 -21.73
C HIS A 307 7.14 -3.65 -20.57
N ARG A 308 5.83 -3.83 -20.80
CA ARG A 308 4.93 -4.44 -19.80
C ARG A 308 5.26 -5.91 -19.55
N VAL A 309 5.58 -6.67 -20.60
CA VAL A 309 5.98 -8.09 -20.49
C VAL A 309 7.29 -8.20 -19.70
N ILE A 310 8.28 -7.34 -19.97
CA ILE A 310 9.55 -7.31 -19.22
C ILE A 310 9.29 -7.17 -17.71
N HIS A 311 8.35 -6.30 -17.34
CA HIS A 311 7.98 -6.03 -15.95
C HIS A 311 6.88 -6.94 -15.38
N SER A 312 6.44 -7.98 -16.10
CA SER A 312 5.35 -8.84 -15.63
C SER A 312 5.77 -9.81 -14.52
N GLN A 313 7.06 -9.93 -14.23
CA GLN A 313 7.61 -10.78 -13.17
C GLN A 313 8.85 -10.13 -12.53
N LYS A 314 9.27 -10.66 -11.38
CA LYS A 314 10.53 -10.31 -10.71
C LYS A 314 11.36 -11.58 -10.45
N PRO A 315 12.65 -11.63 -10.84
CA PRO A 315 13.41 -10.65 -11.63
C PRO A 315 12.77 -10.34 -13.00
N CYS A 316 12.96 -9.11 -13.49
CA CYS A 316 12.40 -8.70 -14.78
C CYS A 316 12.95 -9.58 -15.90
N LEU A 317 12.13 -9.88 -16.92
CA LEU A 317 12.59 -10.62 -18.10
C LEU A 317 13.61 -9.78 -18.88
N THR A 318 14.70 -10.40 -19.28
CA THR A 318 15.66 -9.84 -20.21
C THR A 318 15.03 -9.69 -21.61
N ILE A 319 15.61 -8.82 -22.43
CA ILE A 319 15.20 -8.69 -23.84
C ILE A 319 15.28 -10.03 -24.58
N GLN A 320 16.27 -10.86 -24.24
CA GLN A 320 16.43 -12.17 -24.86
C GLN A 320 15.31 -13.14 -24.45
N GLU A 321 14.95 -13.18 -23.16
CA GLU A 321 13.84 -14.04 -22.71
C GLU A 321 12.50 -13.62 -23.35
N VAL A 322 12.26 -12.32 -23.53
CA VAL A 322 11.08 -11.85 -24.26
C VAL A 322 11.11 -12.26 -25.73
N ARG A 323 12.28 -12.22 -26.38
CA ARG A 323 12.44 -12.75 -27.76
C ARG A 323 12.12 -14.24 -27.82
N ASP A 324 12.61 -15.02 -26.86
CA ASP A 324 12.40 -16.46 -26.81
C ASP A 324 10.92 -16.80 -26.59
N LEU A 325 10.23 -16.05 -25.71
CA LEU A 325 8.78 -16.18 -25.51
C LEU A 325 7.98 -15.91 -26.79
N ILE A 326 8.36 -14.85 -27.53
CA ILE A 326 7.75 -14.51 -28.82
C ILE A 326 8.01 -15.62 -29.83
N ALA A 327 9.25 -16.11 -29.94
CA ALA A 327 9.61 -17.17 -30.88
C ALA A 327 8.88 -18.48 -30.59
N ALA A 328 8.69 -18.83 -29.31
CA ALA A 328 7.97 -20.03 -28.90
C ALA A 328 6.46 -20.00 -29.22
N HIS A 329 5.88 -18.81 -29.40
CA HIS A 329 4.45 -18.60 -29.64
C HIS A 329 4.17 -17.82 -30.93
N ALA A 330 5.17 -17.69 -31.80
CA ALA A 330 4.99 -17.09 -33.12
C ALA A 330 4.16 -18.07 -33.98
N PRO A 331 3.06 -17.60 -34.59
CA PRO A 331 2.19 -18.44 -35.42
C PRO A 331 2.85 -18.93 -36.71
#